data_AF-A0A965TVS6-F1
#
_entry.id   AF-A0A965TVS6-F1
#
_cell.length_a   1.000
_cell.length_b   1.000
_cell.length_c   1.000
_cell.angle_alpha   90.00
_cell.angle_beta   90.00
_cell.angle_gamma   90.00
#
_symmetry.space_group_name_H-M   'P 1'
#
loop_
_entity.id
_entity.type
_entity.pdbx_description
1 polymer ?
#
loop_
_entity_poly.entity_id
_entity_poly.type
_entity_poly.pdbx_seq_one_letter_code
_entity_poly.pdbx_strand_id
1 'polypeptide(L)'
;CTAIGEAGLDEFAPQLQACLDREPILKAAACEALGKLQFLDSIPTMIAVYASSDLEFQQIADQALINMGEEAVTVLLQELEQSRDLRSWLAIIKAISARPLPANASALLIDSCLDQLHQFAHDKRLPAQLQASGLTALADLAELRCQEIHALLLEAGWAVMGGLYDHYVITRIKAASQETDRDRKDTSLEILAEGLADRRLARAMLDLLNRPNERRPASKIVRSRESTQDYENRQDDWLRAIAAAALSGCEGGNSVEEQEMLSLLDKVLLLKEHDLFSCLSVDELGYVARVARQEMYPENTVLLGEGQPNPRLYLIIKGKIELSARTSGGVNATLAVLGNGEAVGDSTLFDEALSPV
;
A
#
# COMPACT_ATOMS: atom_id res chain seq x y z
N CYS A 1 10.25 12.35 23.59
CA CYS A 1 9.46 11.10 23.61
C CYS A 1 10.24 9.95 24.24
N THR A 2 11.42 9.59 23.73
CA THR A 2 12.22 8.44 24.24
C THR A 2 12.44 8.48 25.75
N ALA A 3 12.94 9.59 26.30
CA ALA A 3 13.17 9.74 27.74
C ALA A 3 11.88 9.62 28.58
N ILE A 4 10.72 10.02 28.02
CA ILE A 4 9.41 9.92 28.69
C ILE A 4 9.01 8.44 28.79
N GLY A 5 9.13 7.70 27.69
CA GLY A 5 8.83 6.27 27.65
C GLY A 5 9.77 5.44 28.52
N GLU A 6 11.07 5.75 28.54
CA GLU A 6 12.05 5.07 29.40
C GLU A 6 11.85 5.35 30.89
N ALA A 7 11.41 6.55 31.23
CA ALA A 7 11.16 6.96 32.61
C ALA A 7 9.78 6.52 33.14
N GLY A 8 8.91 5.95 32.30
CA GLY A 8 7.58 5.50 32.72
C GLY A 8 6.63 6.64 33.10
N LEU A 9 6.74 7.79 32.43
CA LEU A 9 5.97 8.99 32.79
C LEU A 9 4.62 9.04 32.06
N ASP A 10 3.65 8.26 32.57
CA ASP A 10 2.31 8.09 31.98
C ASP A 10 1.52 9.40 31.84
N GLU A 11 1.79 10.40 32.70
CA GLU A 11 1.14 11.71 32.66
C GLU A 11 1.34 12.48 31.34
N PHE A 12 2.37 12.11 30.55
CA PHE A 12 2.66 12.70 29.25
C PHE A 12 2.08 11.90 28.06
N ALA A 13 1.39 10.78 28.31
CA ALA A 13 0.85 9.93 27.24
C ALA A 13 -0.09 10.68 26.27
N PRO A 14 -0.99 11.58 26.72
CA PRO A 14 -1.82 12.37 25.80
C PRO A 14 -1.00 13.28 24.87
N GLN A 15 0.10 13.86 25.37
CA GLN A 15 1.01 14.71 24.59
C GLN A 15 1.79 13.87 23.59
N LEU A 16 2.19 12.64 23.96
CA LEU A 16 2.82 11.69 23.04
C LEU A 16 1.85 11.28 21.92
N GLN A 17 0.58 11.04 22.22
CA GLN A 17 -0.43 10.72 21.20
C GLN A 17 -0.56 11.87 20.18
N ALA A 18 -0.56 13.13 20.64
CA ALA A 18 -0.57 14.29 19.75
C ALA A 18 0.69 14.44 18.87
N CYS A 19 1.78 13.73 19.19
CA CYS A 19 2.99 13.70 18.39
C CYS A 19 2.95 12.67 17.25
N LEU A 20 1.95 11.78 17.18
CA LEU A 20 1.84 10.77 16.12
C LEU A 20 1.56 11.37 14.74
N ASP A 21 1.00 12.59 14.67
CA ASP A 21 0.73 13.33 13.43
C ASP A 21 1.87 14.29 13.02
N ARG A 22 3.05 14.17 13.65
CA ARG A 22 4.19 15.07 13.43
C ARG A 22 5.25 14.45 12.52
N GLU A 23 6.38 15.14 12.41
CA GLU A 23 7.53 14.72 11.60
C GLU A 23 7.96 13.26 11.90
N PRO A 24 8.47 12.52 10.89
CA PRO A 24 8.69 11.07 10.99
C PRO A 24 9.45 10.62 12.23
N ILE A 25 10.53 11.32 12.59
CA ILE A 25 11.38 11.01 13.75
C ILE A 25 10.59 11.16 15.06
N LEU A 26 9.85 12.26 15.20
CA LEU A 26 9.09 12.55 16.41
C LEU A 26 7.91 11.58 16.56
N LYS A 27 7.23 11.31 15.45
CA LYS A 27 6.15 10.34 15.33
C LYS A 27 6.61 8.94 15.72
N ALA A 28 7.75 8.46 15.21
CA ALA A 28 8.33 7.17 15.57
C ALA A 28 8.66 7.08 17.06
N ALA A 29 9.36 8.09 17.61
CA ALA A 29 9.73 8.12 19.02
C ALA A 29 8.51 8.22 19.96
N ALA A 30 7.45 8.90 19.53
CA ALA A 30 6.19 8.97 20.28
C ALA A 30 5.46 7.62 20.29
N CYS A 31 5.36 6.97 19.13
CA CYS A 31 4.77 5.63 18.99
C CYS A 31 5.46 4.60 19.89
N GLU A 32 6.79 4.55 19.86
CA GLU A 32 7.57 3.65 20.72
C GLU A 32 7.35 3.93 22.21
N ALA A 33 7.33 5.21 22.61
CA ALA A 33 7.09 5.61 23.99
C ALA A 33 5.68 5.20 24.46
N LEU A 34 4.66 5.40 23.64
CA LEU A 34 3.28 4.99 23.96
C LEU A 34 3.15 3.47 24.16
N GLY A 35 3.84 2.69 23.32
CA GLY A 35 3.90 1.23 23.48
C GLY A 35 4.57 0.80 24.79
N LYS A 36 5.68 1.47 25.19
CA LYS A 36 6.36 1.24 26.47
C LYS A 36 5.50 1.60 27.69
N LEU A 37 4.73 2.69 27.59
CA LEU A 37 3.80 3.14 28.64
C LEU A 37 2.48 2.36 28.65
N GLN A 38 2.25 1.46 27.68
CA GLN A 38 1.03 0.67 27.55
C GLN A 38 -0.26 1.53 27.50
N PHE A 39 -0.19 2.71 26.88
CA PHE A 39 -1.30 3.65 26.84
C PHE A 39 -2.35 3.24 25.80
N LEU A 40 -3.35 2.45 26.22
CA LEU A 40 -4.33 1.80 25.34
C LEU A 40 -5.18 2.76 24.51
N ASP A 41 -5.50 3.95 25.02
CA ASP A 41 -6.30 4.95 24.33
C ASP A 41 -5.63 5.48 23.04
N SER A 42 -4.31 5.24 22.89
CA SER A 42 -3.58 5.58 21.65
C SER A 42 -3.70 4.54 20.54
N ILE A 43 -4.20 3.33 20.82
CA ILE A 43 -4.29 2.23 19.82
C ILE A 43 -5.01 2.67 18.54
N PRO A 44 -6.21 3.29 18.58
CA PRO A 44 -6.91 3.68 17.35
C PRO A 44 -6.12 4.70 16.53
N THR A 45 -5.45 5.66 17.19
CA THR A 45 -4.59 6.65 16.51
C THR A 45 -3.36 5.98 15.91
N MET A 46 -2.72 5.06 16.62
CA MET A 46 -1.56 4.32 16.12
C MET A 46 -1.91 3.49 14.88
N ILE A 47 -3.06 2.81 14.87
CA ILE A 47 -3.55 2.04 13.73
C ILE A 47 -3.85 2.94 12.53
N ALA A 48 -4.56 4.05 12.74
CA ALA A 48 -4.87 5.01 11.67
C ALA A 48 -3.58 5.55 11.01
N VAL A 49 -2.58 5.87 11.84
CA VAL A 49 -1.29 6.35 11.38
C VAL A 49 -0.49 5.24 10.69
N TYR A 50 -0.54 4.01 11.18
CA TYR A 50 0.12 2.84 10.59
C TYR A 50 -0.25 2.68 9.11
N ALA A 51 -1.54 2.77 8.76
CA ALA A 51 -2.03 2.54 7.40
C ALA A 51 -1.38 3.44 6.34
N SER A 52 -1.09 4.70 6.70
CA SER A 52 -0.50 5.70 5.81
C SER A 52 1.02 5.88 5.96
N SER A 53 1.68 5.04 6.75
CA SER A 53 3.11 5.19 7.02
C SER A 53 3.98 4.29 6.15
N ASP A 54 5.28 4.61 6.11
CA ASP A 54 6.31 3.79 5.49
C ASP A 54 6.62 2.53 6.29
N LEU A 55 7.41 1.63 5.68
CA LEU A 55 7.78 0.35 6.27
C LEU A 55 8.56 0.53 7.59
N GLU A 56 9.40 1.56 7.70
CA GLU A 56 10.20 1.82 8.89
C GLU A 56 9.31 2.14 10.09
N PHE A 57 8.35 3.06 9.94
CA PHE A 57 7.41 3.36 11.00
C PHE A 57 6.49 2.17 11.31
N GLN A 58 6.05 1.42 10.31
CA GLN A 58 5.20 0.23 10.51
C GLN A 58 5.88 -0.79 11.43
N GLN A 59 7.18 -1.06 11.26
CA GLN A 59 7.94 -1.95 12.14
C GLN A 59 8.00 -1.46 13.59
N ILE A 60 8.15 -0.15 13.78
CA ILE A 60 8.16 0.47 15.11
C ILE A 60 6.77 0.35 15.76
N ALA A 61 5.72 0.63 14.98
CA ALA A 61 4.34 0.54 15.43
C ALA A 61 3.93 -0.91 15.76
N ASP A 62 4.37 -1.90 14.98
CA ASP A 62 4.18 -3.32 15.31
C ASP A 62 4.72 -3.63 16.70
N GLN A 63 5.98 -3.28 16.96
CA GLN A 63 6.62 -3.55 18.24
C GLN A 63 5.97 -2.76 19.38
N ALA A 64 5.55 -1.52 19.13
CA ALA A 64 4.87 -0.69 20.11
C ALA A 64 3.51 -1.30 20.51
N LEU A 65 2.69 -1.72 19.54
CA LEU A 65 1.41 -2.39 19.79
C LEU A 65 1.60 -3.71 20.55
N ILE A 66 2.65 -4.48 20.24
CA ILE A 66 2.99 -5.71 20.98
C ILE A 66 3.40 -5.40 22.43
N ASN A 67 4.16 -4.32 22.65
CA ASN A 67 4.63 -3.92 23.98
C ASN A 67 3.51 -3.48 24.93
N MET A 68 2.35 -3.10 24.39
CA MET A 68 1.16 -2.76 25.19
C MET A 68 0.60 -3.95 25.98
N GLY A 69 0.97 -5.18 25.62
CA GLY A 69 0.65 -6.36 26.42
C GLY A 69 -0.78 -6.88 26.25
N GLU A 70 -1.23 -7.66 27.23
CA GLU A 70 -2.48 -8.44 27.13
C GLU A 70 -3.75 -7.58 27.22
N GLU A 71 -3.70 -6.46 27.94
CA GLU A 71 -4.84 -5.54 28.08
C GLU A 71 -5.22 -4.90 26.74
N ALA A 72 -4.23 -4.71 25.85
CA ALA A 72 -4.45 -4.20 24.50
C ALA A 72 -5.27 -5.14 23.62
N VAL A 73 -5.27 -6.45 23.88
CA VAL A 73 -5.97 -7.43 23.03
C VAL A 73 -7.46 -7.13 22.94
N THR A 74 -8.08 -6.70 24.03
CA THR A 74 -9.51 -6.37 24.04
C THR A 74 -9.82 -5.18 23.14
N VAL A 75 -8.99 -4.14 23.20
CA VAL A 75 -9.13 -2.93 22.35
C VAL A 75 -8.83 -3.28 20.90
N LEU A 76 -7.77 -4.04 20.63
CA LEU A 76 -7.40 -4.49 19.29
C LEU A 76 -8.49 -5.35 18.63
N LEU A 77 -9.18 -6.22 19.38
CA LEU A 77 -10.31 -6.98 18.86
C LEU A 77 -11.50 -6.07 18.50
N GLN A 78 -11.75 -5.00 19.26
CA GLN A 78 -12.78 -4.01 18.93
C GLN A 78 -12.41 -3.21 17.66
N GLU A 79 -11.14 -2.85 17.51
CA GLU A 79 -10.63 -2.19 16.31
C GLU A 79 -10.69 -3.12 15.09
N LEU A 80 -10.49 -4.44 15.27
CA LEU A 80 -10.59 -5.42 14.19
C LEU A 80 -11.97 -5.41 13.51
N GLU A 81 -13.04 -5.25 14.29
CA GLU A 81 -14.41 -5.18 13.79
C GLU A 81 -14.69 -3.90 13.00
N GLN A 82 -13.94 -2.82 13.28
CA GLN A 82 -14.12 -1.51 12.66
C GLN A 82 -13.17 -1.27 11.48
N SER A 83 -12.06 -2.01 11.41
CA SER A 83 -11.02 -1.85 10.40
C SER A 83 -11.57 -2.09 9.00
N ARG A 84 -11.37 -1.11 8.11
CA ARG A 84 -11.82 -1.16 6.71
C ARG A 84 -10.68 -1.41 5.73
N ASP A 85 -9.47 -1.01 6.08
CA ASP A 85 -8.29 -1.17 5.23
C ASP A 85 -7.45 -2.37 5.69
N LEU A 86 -6.74 -2.96 4.72
CA LEU A 86 -5.99 -4.20 4.93
C LEU A 86 -4.71 -3.99 5.75
N ARG A 87 -4.15 -2.77 5.77
CA ARG A 87 -2.90 -2.47 6.50
C ARG A 87 -3.18 -2.33 8.00
N SER A 88 -4.20 -1.56 8.38
CA SER A 88 -4.72 -1.48 9.75
C SER A 88 -5.11 -2.87 10.26
N TRP A 89 -5.84 -3.62 9.43
CA TRP A 89 -6.20 -5.00 9.74
C TRP A 89 -4.96 -5.86 10.02
N LEU A 90 -3.94 -5.82 9.16
CA LEU A 90 -2.69 -6.56 9.35
C LEU A 90 -1.98 -6.17 10.66
N ALA A 91 -1.89 -4.88 10.96
CA ALA A 91 -1.27 -4.39 12.21
C ALA A 91 -1.95 -4.99 13.44
N ILE A 92 -3.29 -5.00 13.45
CA ILE A 92 -4.09 -5.60 14.52
C ILE A 92 -3.84 -7.11 14.61
N ILE A 93 -3.89 -7.83 13.48
CA ILE A 93 -3.60 -9.27 13.44
C ILE A 93 -2.22 -9.58 14.02
N LYS A 94 -1.19 -8.83 13.62
CA LYS A 94 0.20 -9.02 14.08
C LYS A 94 0.33 -8.76 15.58
N ALA A 95 -0.26 -7.67 16.08
CA ALA A 95 -0.20 -7.32 17.48
C ALA A 95 -0.87 -8.39 18.37
N ILE A 96 -2.06 -8.87 17.99
CA ILE A 96 -2.77 -9.91 18.75
C ILE A 96 -2.04 -11.26 18.65
N SER A 97 -1.53 -11.62 17.46
CA SER A 97 -0.90 -12.92 17.21
C SER A 97 0.54 -13.05 17.70
N ALA A 98 1.15 -11.96 18.20
CA ALA A 98 2.49 -11.97 18.78
C ALA A 98 2.59 -12.79 20.09
N ARG A 99 1.44 -13.20 20.64
CA ARG A 99 1.33 -14.00 21.87
C ARG A 99 0.46 -15.23 21.59
N PRO A 100 0.57 -16.30 22.41
CA PRO A 100 -0.32 -17.45 22.31
C PRO A 100 -1.78 -17.01 22.41
N LEU A 101 -2.57 -17.35 21.40
CA LEU A 101 -3.95 -16.88 21.28
C LEU A 101 -4.88 -17.64 22.23
N PRO A 102 -5.72 -16.95 23.04
CA PRO A 102 -6.79 -17.62 23.75
C PRO A 102 -7.85 -18.14 22.76
N ALA A 103 -8.60 -19.17 23.17
CA ALA A 103 -9.49 -19.92 22.27
C ALA A 103 -10.59 -19.07 21.59
N ASN A 104 -11.02 -17.99 22.24
CA ASN A 104 -11.98 -17.05 21.69
C ASN A 104 -11.35 -16.14 20.61
N ALA A 105 -10.12 -15.65 20.84
CA ALA A 105 -9.43 -14.81 19.87
C ALA A 105 -8.97 -15.61 18.65
N SER A 106 -8.51 -16.85 18.84
CA SER A 106 -8.05 -17.70 17.73
C SER A 106 -9.13 -17.94 16.67
N ALA A 107 -10.35 -18.28 17.08
CA ALA A 107 -11.46 -18.49 16.15
C ALA A 107 -11.79 -17.21 15.35
N LEU A 108 -11.88 -16.07 16.05
CA LEU A 108 -12.16 -14.77 15.42
C LEU A 108 -11.08 -14.37 14.40
N LEU A 109 -9.79 -14.53 14.74
CA LEU A 109 -8.70 -14.20 13.83
C LEU A 109 -8.66 -15.13 12.62
N ILE A 110 -8.89 -16.44 12.82
CA ILE A 110 -8.95 -17.41 11.73
C ILE A 110 -10.10 -17.06 10.77
N ASP A 111 -11.29 -16.83 11.29
CA ASP A 111 -12.47 -16.52 10.47
C ASP A 111 -12.26 -15.17 9.73
N SER A 112 -11.69 -14.16 10.40
CA SER A 112 -11.33 -12.88 9.77
C SER A 112 -10.32 -13.05 8.63
N CYS A 113 -9.26 -13.84 8.83
CA CYS A 113 -8.30 -14.15 7.76
C CYS A 113 -8.95 -14.93 6.60
N LEU A 114 -9.81 -15.91 6.90
CA LEU A 114 -10.51 -16.67 5.87
C LEU A 114 -11.42 -15.77 5.03
N ASP A 115 -12.16 -14.86 5.65
CA ASP A 115 -13.03 -13.91 4.95
C ASP A 115 -12.21 -13.05 3.97
N GLN A 116 -11.07 -12.53 4.41
CA GLN A 116 -10.16 -11.74 3.57
C GLN A 116 -9.58 -12.57 2.40
N LEU A 117 -9.15 -13.80 2.66
CA LEU A 117 -8.63 -14.72 1.65
C LEU A 117 -9.70 -15.10 0.61
N HIS A 118 -10.93 -15.35 1.06
CA HIS A 118 -12.05 -15.66 0.18
C HIS A 118 -12.41 -14.48 -0.72
N GLN A 119 -12.44 -13.26 -0.17
CA GLN A 119 -12.69 -12.05 -0.96
C GLN A 119 -11.60 -11.83 -2.02
N PHE A 120 -10.33 -11.92 -1.62
CA PHE A 120 -9.21 -11.77 -2.57
C PHE A 120 -9.20 -12.83 -3.67
N ALA A 121 -9.74 -14.03 -3.43
CA ALA A 121 -9.83 -15.08 -4.44
C ALA A 121 -10.71 -14.68 -5.65
N HIS A 122 -11.69 -13.80 -5.44
CA HIS A 122 -12.47 -13.18 -6.51
C HIS A 122 -11.69 -12.06 -7.19
N ASP A 123 -11.01 -11.23 -6.40
CA ASP A 123 -10.37 -10.01 -6.86
C ASP A 123 -9.13 -10.23 -7.72
N LYS A 124 -8.35 -11.27 -7.41
CA LYS A 124 -7.12 -11.61 -8.14
C LYS A 124 -7.31 -11.96 -9.62
N ARG A 125 -8.55 -12.09 -10.11
CA ARG A 125 -8.87 -12.33 -11.52
C ARG A 125 -8.95 -11.05 -12.35
N LEU A 126 -9.11 -9.89 -11.71
CA LEU A 126 -9.29 -8.61 -12.39
C LEU A 126 -8.15 -8.30 -13.39
N PRO A 127 -6.85 -8.51 -13.07
CA PRO A 127 -5.76 -8.24 -14.02
C PRO A 127 -5.91 -9.02 -15.33
N ALA A 128 -6.20 -10.33 -15.24
CA ALA A 128 -6.38 -11.18 -16.42
C ALA A 128 -7.61 -10.78 -17.26
N GLN A 129 -8.69 -10.34 -16.61
CA GLN A 129 -9.88 -9.81 -17.30
C GLN A 129 -9.57 -8.51 -18.06
N LEU A 130 -8.83 -7.59 -17.44
CA LEU A 130 -8.39 -6.33 -18.06
C LEU A 130 -7.47 -6.59 -19.24
N GLN A 131 -6.53 -7.52 -19.10
CA GLN A 131 -5.61 -7.92 -20.15
C GLN A 131 -6.37 -8.51 -21.35
N ALA A 132 -7.35 -9.37 -21.11
CA ALA A 132 -8.20 -9.94 -22.17
C ALA A 132 -9.03 -8.86 -22.90
N SER A 133 -9.34 -7.75 -22.23
CA SER A 133 -10.01 -6.57 -22.80
C SER A 133 -9.07 -5.57 -23.51
N GLY A 134 -7.75 -5.79 -23.47
CA GLY A 134 -6.75 -4.89 -24.08
C GLY A 134 -6.43 -3.64 -23.28
N LEU A 135 -6.84 -3.58 -22.01
CA LEU A 135 -6.60 -2.46 -21.09
C LEU A 135 -5.30 -2.68 -20.31
N THR A 136 -4.16 -2.78 -21.00
CA THR A 136 -2.88 -3.22 -20.43
C THR A 136 -2.42 -2.37 -19.24
N ALA A 137 -2.46 -1.04 -19.34
CA ALA A 137 -2.02 -0.16 -18.25
C ALA A 137 -2.84 -0.36 -16.95
N LEU A 138 -4.15 -0.58 -17.08
CA LEU A 138 -5.01 -0.90 -15.94
C LEU A 138 -4.76 -2.32 -15.43
N ALA A 139 -4.47 -3.27 -16.31
CA ALA A 139 -4.13 -4.64 -15.94
C ALA A 139 -2.84 -4.69 -15.11
N ASP A 140 -1.80 -3.98 -15.55
CA ASP A 140 -0.51 -3.89 -14.85
C ASP A 140 -0.67 -3.24 -13.47
N LEU A 141 -1.45 -2.16 -13.37
CA LEU A 141 -1.74 -1.52 -12.09
C LEU A 141 -2.54 -2.43 -11.15
N ALA A 142 -3.53 -3.15 -11.67
CA ALA A 142 -4.31 -4.11 -10.88
C ALA A 142 -3.45 -5.28 -10.41
N GLU A 143 -2.52 -5.76 -11.24
CA GLU A 143 -1.58 -6.84 -10.92
C GLU A 143 -0.66 -6.42 -9.77
N LEU A 144 -0.09 -5.20 -9.83
CA LEU A 144 0.70 -4.65 -8.73
C LEU A 144 -0.10 -4.58 -7.44
N ARG A 145 -1.33 -4.06 -7.50
CA ARG A 145 -2.19 -3.99 -6.30
C ARG A 145 -2.51 -5.39 -5.75
N CYS A 146 -2.76 -6.37 -6.63
CA CYS A 146 -3.00 -7.75 -6.21
C CYS A 146 -1.77 -8.37 -5.55
N GLN A 147 -0.56 -8.05 -6.02
CA GLN A 147 0.68 -8.52 -5.40
C GLN A 147 0.89 -7.92 -4.00
N GLU A 148 0.54 -6.65 -3.81
CA GLU A 148 0.56 -5.99 -2.49
C GLU A 148 -0.44 -6.66 -1.53
N ILE A 149 -1.70 -6.83 -1.94
CA ILE A 149 -2.72 -7.50 -1.14
C ILE A 149 -2.30 -8.94 -0.80
N HIS A 150 -1.77 -9.67 -1.78
CA HIS A 150 -1.26 -11.03 -1.59
C HIS A 150 -0.18 -11.10 -0.51
N ALA A 151 0.79 -10.18 -0.52
CA ALA A 151 1.84 -10.10 0.49
C ALA A 151 1.27 -9.84 1.89
N LEU A 152 0.35 -8.87 2.02
CA LEU A 152 -0.30 -8.54 3.30
C LEU A 152 -1.10 -9.73 3.86
N LEU A 153 -1.85 -10.45 3.01
CA LEU A 153 -2.62 -11.62 3.41
C LEU A 153 -1.74 -12.79 3.84
N LEU A 154 -0.62 -13.01 3.13
CA LEU A 154 0.36 -14.02 3.56
C LEU A 154 0.96 -13.66 4.92
N GLU A 155 1.36 -12.41 5.12
CA GLU A 155 1.92 -11.95 6.40
C GLU A 155 0.94 -12.15 7.55
N ALA A 156 -0.32 -11.77 7.39
CA ALA A 156 -1.38 -12.00 8.38
C ALA A 156 -1.59 -13.49 8.67
N GLY A 157 -1.71 -14.31 7.63
CA GLY A 157 -1.88 -15.75 7.80
C GLY A 157 -0.72 -16.39 8.56
N TRP A 158 0.52 -15.98 8.27
CA TRP A 158 1.70 -16.42 9.02
C TRP A 158 1.71 -15.94 10.46
N ALA A 159 1.25 -14.72 10.72
CA ALA A 159 1.14 -14.17 12.08
C ALA A 159 0.14 -14.99 12.91
N VAL A 160 -1.08 -15.20 12.40
CA VAL A 160 -2.11 -16.01 13.09
C VAL A 160 -1.60 -17.42 13.35
N MET A 161 -1.02 -18.09 12.34
CA MET A 161 -0.45 -19.42 12.55
C MET A 161 0.69 -19.42 13.58
N GLY A 162 1.52 -18.37 13.64
CA GLY A 162 2.55 -18.20 14.67
C GLY A 162 1.98 -18.05 16.09
N GLY A 163 0.79 -17.47 16.24
CA GLY A 163 0.08 -17.37 17.52
C GLY A 163 -0.64 -18.66 17.95
N LEU A 164 -0.89 -19.59 17.00
CA LEU A 164 -1.59 -20.86 17.23
C LEU A 164 -0.66 -22.04 17.43
N TYR A 165 0.52 -22.03 16.80
CA TYR A 165 1.42 -23.16 16.71
C TYR A 165 2.83 -22.78 17.16
N ASP A 166 3.57 -23.77 17.64
CA ASP A 166 4.97 -23.57 18.02
C ASP A 166 5.81 -23.01 16.86
N HIS A 167 6.70 -22.07 17.19
CA HIS A 167 7.57 -21.40 16.23
C HIS A 167 8.32 -22.36 15.30
N TYR A 168 8.76 -23.51 15.81
CA TYR A 168 9.47 -24.53 15.02
C TYR A 168 8.60 -25.12 13.89
N VAL A 169 7.32 -25.37 14.15
CA VAL A 169 6.37 -25.91 13.16
C VAL A 169 6.18 -24.91 12.03
N ILE A 170 5.93 -23.64 12.38
CA ILE A 170 5.71 -22.57 11.40
C ILE A 170 6.95 -22.29 10.56
N THR A 171 8.14 -22.25 11.18
CA THR A 171 9.38 -22.05 10.44
C THR A 171 9.64 -23.18 9.44
N ARG A 172 9.31 -24.43 9.78
CA ARG A 172 9.39 -25.55 8.84
C ARG A 172 8.41 -25.42 7.67
N ILE A 173 7.17 -25.00 7.93
CA ILE A 173 6.17 -24.79 6.88
C ILE A 173 6.59 -23.64 5.96
N LYS A 174 7.07 -22.53 6.54
CA LYS A 174 7.62 -21.40 5.78
C LYS A 174 8.79 -21.83 4.90
N ALA A 175 9.74 -22.61 5.44
CA ALA A 175 10.86 -23.13 4.66
C ALA A 175 10.39 -24.04 3.51
N ALA A 176 9.44 -24.95 3.76
CA ALA A 176 8.83 -25.79 2.73
C ALA A 176 8.14 -24.94 1.64
N SER A 177 7.52 -23.82 2.01
CA SER A 177 6.88 -22.90 1.04
C SER A 177 7.86 -22.19 0.10
N GLN A 178 9.13 -22.14 0.47
CA GLN A 178 10.21 -21.54 -0.32
C GLN A 178 10.95 -22.58 -1.19
N GLU A 179 10.52 -23.85 -1.18
CA GLU A 179 11.09 -24.86 -2.07
C GLU A 179 10.88 -24.49 -3.54
N THR A 180 11.96 -24.65 -4.33
CA THR A 180 11.99 -24.30 -5.76
C THR A 180 11.27 -25.32 -6.62
N ASP A 181 11.28 -26.60 -6.20
CA ASP A 181 10.57 -27.68 -6.86
C ASP A 181 9.09 -27.65 -6.44
N ARG A 182 8.22 -27.41 -7.42
CA ARG A 182 6.78 -27.25 -7.20
C ARG A 182 6.12 -28.52 -6.65
N ASP A 183 6.45 -29.70 -7.17
CA ASP A 183 5.79 -30.94 -6.77
C ASP A 183 6.19 -31.32 -5.34
N ARG A 184 7.46 -31.06 -4.98
CA ARG A 184 7.96 -31.24 -3.61
C ARG A 184 7.40 -30.20 -2.65
N LYS A 185 7.30 -28.94 -3.07
CA LYS A 185 6.67 -27.86 -2.32
C LYS A 185 5.21 -28.21 -1.99
N ASP A 186 4.43 -28.57 -3.00
CA ASP A 186 3.00 -28.90 -2.85
C ASP A 186 2.81 -30.10 -1.90
N THR A 187 3.56 -31.19 -2.13
CA THR A 187 3.50 -32.40 -1.29
C THR A 187 3.92 -32.12 0.17
N SER A 188 5.03 -31.40 0.37
CA SER A 188 5.56 -31.11 1.70
C SER A 188 4.61 -30.21 2.49
N LEU A 189 4.03 -29.22 1.82
CA LEU A 189 3.07 -28.30 2.42
C LEU A 189 1.75 -28.99 2.79
N GLU A 190 1.22 -29.86 1.93
CA GLU A 190 0.00 -30.62 2.22
C GLU A 190 0.17 -31.52 3.46
N ILE A 191 1.26 -32.29 3.51
CA ILE A 191 1.56 -33.18 4.65
C ILE A 191 1.69 -32.39 5.95
N LEU A 192 2.35 -31.23 5.92
CA LEU A 192 2.51 -30.39 7.11
C LEU A 192 1.18 -29.75 7.53
N ALA A 193 0.35 -29.35 6.57
CA ALA A 193 -0.97 -28.77 6.85
C ALA A 193 -1.98 -29.78 7.41
N GLU A 194 -1.89 -31.06 7.03
CA GLU A 194 -2.78 -32.11 7.57
C GLU A 194 -2.64 -32.31 9.09
N GLY A 195 -1.43 -32.05 9.62
CA GLY A 195 -1.11 -32.13 11.05
C GLY A 195 -1.52 -30.92 11.89
N LEU A 196 -2.01 -29.84 11.27
CA LEU A 196 -2.45 -28.64 11.98
C LEU A 196 -3.88 -28.80 12.54
N ALA A 197 -4.14 -28.17 13.69
CA ALA A 197 -5.40 -28.28 14.41
C ALA A 197 -6.56 -27.60 13.65
N ASP A 198 -6.33 -26.39 13.14
CA ASP A 198 -7.24 -25.72 12.21
C ASP A 198 -6.72 -25.85 10.77
N ARG A 199 -7.34 -26.77 10.02
CA ARG A 199 -6.98 -27.06 8.63
C ARG A 199 -7.51 -26.02 7.65
N ARG A 200 -8.46 -25.17 8.04
CA ARG A 200 -9.12 -24.22 7.13
C ARG A 200 -8.15 -23.14 6.69
N LEU A 201 -7.54 -22.47 7.67
CA LEU A 201 -6.55 -21.41 7.41
C LEU A 201 -5.33 -21.97 6.67
N ALA A 202 -4.84 -23.13 7.11
CA ALA A 202 -3.72 -23.81 6.45
C ALA A 202 -4.01 -24.05 4.96
N ARG A 203 -5.17 -24.65 4.61
CA ARG A 203 -5.57 -24.85 3.20
C ARG A 203 -5.68 -23.56 2.42
N ALA A 204 -6.34 -22.55 2.98
CA ALA A 204 -6.51 -21.27 2.30
C ALA A 204 -5.16 -20.59 2.02
N MET A 205 -4.19 -20.73 2.94
CA MET A 205 -2.83 -20.26 2.73
C MET A 205 -2.06 -21.09 1.69
N LEU A 206 -2.26 -22.41 1.65
CA LEU A 206 -1.69 -23.24 0.59
C LEU A 206 -2.21 -22.82 -0.79
N ASP A 207 -3.52 -22.58 -0.92
CA ASP A 207 -4.13 -22.07 -2.14
C ASP A 207 -3.62 -20.68 -2.53
N LEU A 208 -3.27 -19.85 -1.54
CA LEU A 208 -2.68 -18.53 -1.77
C LEU A 208 -1.21 -18.61 -2.21
N LEU A 209 -0.43 -19.51 -1.60
CA LEU A 209 0.98 -19.76 -1.94
C LEU A 209 1.12 -20.42 -3.32
N ASN A 210 0.21 -21.32 -3.63
CA ASN A 210 0.15 -22.05 -4.87
C ASN A 210 -0.58 -21.17 -5.88
N ARG A 211 0.14 -20.20 -6.46
CA ARG A 211 -0.36 -19.34 -7.55
C ARG A 211 -1.21 -20.19 -8.49
N PRO A 212 -2.55 -20.09 -8.46
CA PRO A 212 -3.34 -20.92 -9.32
C PRO A 212 -3.08 -20.36 -10.72
N ASN A 213 -2.30 -21.10 -11.52
CA ASN A 213 -2.36 -20.98 -12.97
C ASN A 213 -3.84 -20.97 -13.30
N GLU A 214 -4.34 -19.85 -13.81
CA GLU A 214 -5.73 -19.71 -14.21
C GLU A 214 -6.00 -20.75 -15.30
N ARG A 215 -6.43 -21.94 -14.90
CA ARG A 215 -6.82 -23.03 -15.82
C ARG A 215 -8.06 -22.65 -16.63
N ARG A 216 -8.72 -21.53 -16.32
CA ARG A 216 -9.82 -20.97 -17.07
C ARG A 216 -9.35 -19.70 -17.78
N PRO A 217 -9.53 -19.58 -19.10
CA PRO A 217 -9.28 -18.32 -19.79
C PRO A 217 -10.14 -17.22 -19.16
N ALA A 218 -9.54 -16.08 -18.82
CA ALA A 218 -10.26 -14.94 -18.31
C ALA A 218 -11.27 -14.45 -19.36
N SER A 219 -12.54 -14.31 -18.95
CA SER A 219 -13.55 -13.67 -19.77
C SER A 219 -13.24 -12.17 -19.88
N LYS A 220 -13.38 -11.60 -21.07
CA LYS A 220 -13.29 -10.15 -21.26
C LYS A 220 -14.28 -9.44 -20.34
N ILE A 221 -13.91 -8.25 -19.88
CA ILE A 221 -14.84 -7.37 -19.17
C ILE A 221 -15.96 -6.99 -20.12
N VAL A 222 -17.18 -7.39 -19.77
CA VAL A 222 -18.41 -7.02 -20.48
C VAL A 222 -19.28 -6.28 -19.48
N ARG A 223 -19.78 -5.10 -19.86
CA ARG A 223 -20.78 -4.38 -19.08
C ARG A 223 -22.09 -5.15 -19.09
N SER A 224 -22.46 -5.66 -17.91
CA SER A 224 -23.79 -6.18 -17.59
C SER A 224 -24.17 -5.65 -16.20
N ARG A 225 -25.46 -5.69 -15.86
CA ARG A 225 -25.90 -5.33 -14.50
C ARG A 225 -25.22 -6.19 -13.43
N GLU A 226 -25.05 -7.48 -13.72
CA GLU A 226 -24.39 -8.43 -12.82
C GLU A 226 -22.90 -8.13 -12.67
N SER A 227 -22.18 -7.78 -13.75
CA SER A 227 -20.76 -7.44 -13.65
C SER A 227 -20.54 -6.12 -12.93
N THR A 228 -21.36 -5.11 -13.19
CA THR A 228 -21.26 -3.80 -12.51
C THR A 228 -21.43 -3.94 -10.99
N GLN A 229 -22.38 -4.75 -10.55
CA GLN A 229 -22.62 -4.99 -9.12
C GLN A 229 -21.50 -5.84 -8.46
N ASP A 230 -20.90 -6.79 -9.21
CA ASP A 230 -19.74 -7.56 -8.76
C ASP A 230 -18.48 -6.67 -8.62
N TYR A 231 -18.31 -5.68 -9.49
CA TYR A 231 -17.22 -4.70 -9.42
C TYR A 231 -17.41 -3.68 -8.29
N GLU A 232 -18.64 -3.22 -8.04
CA GLU A 232 -18.96 -2.28 -6.96
C GLU A 232 -18.77 -2.88 -5.55
N ASN A 233 -18.99 -4.20 -5.42
CA ASN A 233 -18.86 -4.91 -4.14
C ASN A 233 -17.43 -5.29 -3.76
N ARG A 234 -16.41 -4.91 -4.54
CA ARG A 234 -15.01 -5.16 -4.21
C ARG A 234 -14.61 -4.43 -2.93
N GLN A 235 -13.88 -5.10 -2.04
CA GLN A 235 -13.50 -4.51 -0.76
C GLN A 235 -12.37 -3.49 -0.93
N ASP A 236 -11.37 -3.78 -1.78
CA ASP A 236 -10.24 -2.88 -2.03
C ASP A 236 -10.64 -1.70 -2.92
N ASP A 237 -10.36 -0.48 -2.42
CA ASP A 237 -10.73 0.77 -3.08
C ASP A 237 -10.02 0.96 -4.43
N TRP A 238 -8.78 0.51 -4.58
CA TRP A 238 -8.03 0.62 -5.83
C TRP A 238 -8.55 -0.34 -6.88
N LEU A 239 -8.75 -1.62 -6.53
CA LEU A 239 -9.32 -2.59 -7.46
C LEU A 239 -10.74 -2.18 -7.89
N ARG A 240 -11.53 -1.58 -6.99
CA ARG A 240 -12.83 -0.99 -7.32
C ARG A 240 -12.69 0.18 -8.31
N ALA A 241 -11.77 1.11 -8.06
CA ALA A 241 -11.53 2.25 -8.94
C ALA A 241 -11.02 1.83 -10.33
N ILE A 242 -10.11 0.86 -10.39
CA ILE A 242 -9.58 0.31 -11.65
C ILE A 242 -10.69 -0.36 -12.46
N ALA A 243 -11.53 -1.17 -11.80
CA ALA A 243 -12.67 -1.80 -12.46
C ALA A 243 -13.67 -0.76 -12.99
N ALA A 244 -13.97 0.27 -12.20
CA ALA A 244 -14.86 1.37 -12.61
C ALA A 244 -14.31 2.14 -13.83
N ALA A 245 -13.00 2.41 -13.86
CA ALA A 245 -12.33 3.04 -15.00
C ALA A 245 -12.39 2.16 -16.26
N ALA A 246 -12.16 0.85 -16.11
CA ALA A 246 -12.26 -0.10 -17.22
C ALA A 246 -13.67 -0.16 -17.83
N LEU A 247 -14.71 -0.13 -16.99
CA LEU A 247 -16.10 -0.07 -17.43
C LEU A 247 -16.41 1.23 -18.17
N SER A 248 -15.89 2.35 -17.68
CA SER A 248 -16.09 3.68 -18.29
C SER A 248 -15.37 3.79 -19.64
N GLY A 249 -14.16 3.24 -19.77
CA GLY A 249 -13.43 3.18 -21.04
C GLY A 249 -14.03 2.26 -22.11
N CYS A 250 -14.97 1.37 -21.74
CA CYS A 250 -15.77 0.59 -22.69
C CYS A 250 -16.91 1.42 -23.34
N GLU A 251 -17.16 2.64 -22.88
CA GLU A 251 -17.99 3.62 -23.58
C GLU A 251 -17.16 4.21 -24.73
N GLY A 252 -17.25 3.62 -25.92
CA GLY A 252 -16.82 4.34 -27.12
C GLY A 252 -17.64 5.61 -27.27
N GLY A 253 -17.15 6.76 -26.79
CA GLY A 253 -17.88 8.02 -26.87
C GLY A 253 -17.18 9.19 -26.19
N ASN A 254 -16.56 10.05 -27.00
CA ASN A 254 -16.08 11.39 -26.66
C ASN A 254 -17.12 12.23 -25.89
N SER A 255 -16.63 13.00 -24.91
CA SER A 255 -17.09 14.38 -24.71
C SER A 255 -15.89 15.31 -24.77
N VAL A 256 -15.85 16.10 -25.84
CA VAL A 256 -14.84 17.12 -26.11
C VAL A 256 -15.09 18.35 -25.21
N GLU A 257 -13.98 18.92 -24.73
CA GLU A 257 -13.78 20.29 -24.21
C GLU A 257 -14.21 20.64 -22.77
N GLU A 258 -13.27 20.45 -21.85
CA GLU A 258 -12.79 21.47 -20.88
C GLU A 258 -11.49 20.90 -20.28
N GLN A 259 -10.32 21.29 -20.81
CA GLN A 259 -8.97 20.98 -20.28
C GLN A 259 -8.94 19.95 -19.13
N GLU A 260 -9.12 18.66 -19.46
CA GLU A 260 -9.56 17.64 -18.50
C GLU A 260 -8.62 17.58 -17.29
N MET A 261 -9.16 17.89 -16.11
CA MET A 261 -8.46 17.61 -14.87
C MET A 261 -8.30 16.10 -14.76
N LEU A 262 -7.05 15.64 -14.71
CA LEU A 262 -6.69 14.24 -14.54
C LEU A 262 -7.38 13.68 -13.31
N SER A 263 -8.03 12.52 -13.47
CA SER A 263 -8.56 11.78 -12.34
C SER A 263 -7.42 11.29 -11.44
N LEU A 264 -7.74 10.86 -10.22
CA LEU A 264 -6.75 10.27 -9.32
C LEU A 264 -6.04 9.08 -9.98
N LEU A 265 -6.79 8.24 -10.71
CA LEU A 265 -6.25 7.07 -11.37
C LEU A 265 -5.32 7.43 -12.52
N ASP A 266 -5.66 8.46 -13.31
CA ASP A 266 -4.79 8.92 -14.41
C ASP A 266 -3.45 9.44 -13.87
N LYS A 267 -3.49 10.20 -12.76
CA LYS A 267 -2.28 10.64 -12.07
C LYS A 267 -1.43 9.46 -11.59
N VAL A 268 -2.06 8.43 -11.02
CA VAL A 268 -1.34 7.22 -10.57
C VAL A 268 -0.68 6.50 -11.73
N LEU A 269 -1.37 6.35 -12.87
CA LEU A 269 -0.81 5.74 -14.08
C LEU A 269 0.39 6.54 -14.60
N LEU A 270 0.26 7.87 -14.70
CA LEU A 270 1.35 8.75 -15.14
C LEU A 270 2.56 8.71 -14.20
N LEU A 271 2.32 8.73 -12.88
CA LEU A 271 3.39 8.61 -11.90
C LEU A 271 4.08 7.25 -12.03
N LYS A 272 3.33 6.16 -12.23
CA LYS A 272 3.90 4.82 -12.34
C LYS A 272 4.81 4.65 -13.55
N GLU A 273 4.50 5.30 -14.67
CA GLU A 273 5.33 5.28 -15.87
C GLU A 273 6.67 6.00 -15.69
N HIS A 274 6.79 6.89 -14.69
CA HIS A 274 7.99 7.65 -14.44
C HIS A 274 8.98 6.92 -13.50
N ASP A 275 10.26 6.87 -13.89
CA ASP A 275 11.30 6.13 -13.15
C ASP A 275 11.39 6.52 -11.67
N LEU A 276 11.29 7.82 -11.35
CA LEU A 276 11.33 8.35 -9.98
C LEU A 276 10.28 7.71 -9.04
N PHE A 277 9.12 7.31 -9.56
CA PHE A 277 8.02 6.77 -8.77
C PHE A 277 7.73 5.30 -9.09
N SER A 278 8.46 4.70 -10.03
CA SER A 278 8.27 3.32 -10.48
C SER A 278 8.40 2.28 -9.35
N CYS A 279 9.15 2.60 -8.29
CA CYS A 279 9.32 1.72 -7.13
C CYS A 279 8.21 1.84 -6.06
N LEU A 280 7.31 2.82 -6.17
CA LEU A 280 6.23 3.02 -5.21
C LEU A 280 5.11 2.00 -5.41
N SER A 281 4.49 1.61 -4.29
CA SER A 281 3.23 0.85 -4.25
C SER A 281 2.06 1.67 -4.78
N VAL A 282 0.97 1.01 -5.15
CA VAL A 282 -0.26 1.65 -5.64
C VAL A 282 -0.84 2.60 -4.58
N ASP A 283 -0.78 2.22 -3.31
CA ASP A 283 -1.19 3.11 -2.20
C ASP A 283 -0.30 4.36 -2.09
N GLU A 284 1.02 4.20 -2.18
CA GLU A 284 1.98 5.32 -2.10
C GLU A 284 1.83 6.28 -3.28
N LEU A 285 1.66 5.74 -4.49
CA LEU A 285 1.32 6.53 -5.67
C LEU A 285 0.02 7.30 -5.45
N GLY A 286 -0.95 6.69 -4.78
CA GLY A 286 -2.18 7.35 -4.34
C GLY A 286 -1.95 8.59 -3.48
N TYR A 287 -1.05 8.51 -2.49
CA TYR A 287 -0.72 9.65 -1.65
C TYR A 287 -0.07 10.78 -2.45
N VAL A 288 0.88 10.46 -3.34
CA VAL A 288 1.53 11.43 -4.22
C VAL A 288 0.51 12.06 -5.18
N ALA A 289 -0.34 11.24 -5.80
CA ALA A 289 -1.35 11.69 -6.76
C ALA A 289 -2.39 12.64 -6.14
N ARG A 290 -2.73 12.46 -4.85
CA ARG A 290 -3.66 13.34 -4.10
C ARG A 290 -3.09 14.74 -3.86
N VAL A 291 -1.78 14.86 -3.64
CA VAL A 291 -1.12 16.15 -3.44
C VAL A 291 -0.66 16.79 -4.76
N ALA A 292 -0.50 15.99 -5.81
CA ALA A 292 -0.14 16.46 -7.14
C ALA A 292 -1.24 17.34 -7.76
N ARG A 293 -0.83 18.47 -8.35
CA ARG A 293 -1.72 19.42 -9.03
C ARG A 293 -1.41 19.45 -10.52
N GLN A 294 -2.45 19.48 -11.33
CA GLN A 294 -2.31 19.72 -12.76
C GLN A 294 -2.35 21.22 -13.02
N GLU A 295 -1.33 21.74 -13.68
CA GLU A 295 -1.22 23.14 -14.04
C GLU A 295 -0.95 23.26 -15.55
N MET A 296 -1.51 24.29 -16.17
CA MET A 296 -1.32 24.57 -17.59
C MET A 296 -0.69 25.93 -17.77
N TYR A 297 0.33 25.96 -18.60
CA TYR A 297 1.13 27.16 -18.85
C TYR A 297 1.08 27.50 -20.35
N PRO A 298 0.82 28.76 -20.72
CA PRO A 298 1.00 29.23 -22.09
C PRO A 298 2.44 29.07 -22.57
N GLU A 299 2.62 29.03 -23.89
CA GLU A 299 3.95 29.02 -24.50
C GLU A 299 4.78 30.22 -24.03
N ASN A 300 6.09 30.01 -23.84
CA ASN A 300 7.06 31.00 -23.33
C ASN A 300 6.82 31.47 -21.88
N THR A 301 6.04 30.75 -21.08
CA THR A 301 5.95 31.04 -19.64
C THR A 301 7.22 30.60 -18.93
N VAL A 302 7.84 31.51 -18.17
CA VAL A 302 8.97 31.20 -17.30
C VAL A 302 8.45 30.56 -16.02
N LEU A 303 8.73 29.28 -15.82
CA LEU A 303 8.29 28.52 -14.64
C LEU A 303 9.15 28.82 -13.40
N LEU A 304 10.45 28.99 -13.62
CA LEU A 304 11.46 29.17 -12.59
C LEU A 304 12.67 29.90 -13.20
N GLY A 305 13.35 30.73 -12.42
CA GLY A 305 14.59 31.38 -12.85
C GLY A 305 15.81 30.88 -12.08
N GLU A 306 16.98 30.93 -12.73
CA GLU A 306 18.28 30.67 -12.12
C GLU A 306 18.43 31.41 -10.78
N GLY A 307 18.90 30.69 -9.76
CA GLY A 307 19.12 31.23 -8.41
C GLY A 307 17.84 31.38 -7.57
N GLN A 308 16.67 30.96 -8.05
CA GLN A 308 15.44 30.93 -7.25
C GLN A 308 15.27 29.58 -6.55
N PRO A 309 14.74 29.54 -5.31
CA PRO A 309 14.42 28.30 -4.64
C PRO A 309 13.28 27.58 -5.37
N ASN A 310 13.41 26.27 -5.57
CA ASN A 310 12.39 25.47 -6.23
C ASN A 310 11.88 24.32 -5.34
N PRO A 311 10.75 24.52 -4.64
CA PRO A 311 10.13 23.48 -3.84
C PRO A 311 9.19 22.58 -4.65
N ARG A 312 9.31 22.55 -5.99
CA ARG A 312 8.36 21.87 -6.88
C ARG A 312 9.06 20.89 -7.80
N LEU A 313 8.41 19.75 -7.99
CA LEU A 313 8.70 18.79 -9.03
C LEU A 313 7.59 18.88 -10.08
N TYR A 314 7.98 19.04 -11.34
CA TYR A 314 7.08 19.05 -12.48
C TYR A 314 7.21 17.74 -13.24
N LEU A 315 6.08 17.12 -13.59
CA LEU A 315 6.01 16.02 -14.54
C LEU A 315 5.30 16.52 -15.81
N ILE A 316 5.96 16.42 -16.96
CA ILE A 316 5.44 16.98 -18.21
C ILE A 316 4.45 15.98 -18.81
N ILE A 317 3.15 16.30 -18.78
CA ILE A 317 2.08 15.50 -19.41
C ILE A 317 1.94 15.83 -20.91
N LYS A 318 2.19 17.09 -21.27
CA LYS A 318 2.11 17.58 -22.64
C LYS A 318 2.85 18.89 -22.78
N GLY A 319 3.56 19.04 -23.89
CA GLY A 319 4.36 20.23 -24.19
C GLY A 319 5.85 19.96 -24.01
N LYS A 320 6.62 21.04 -23.92
CA LYS A 320 8.07 20.99 -23.72
C LYS A 320 8.49 22.07 -22.74
N ILE A 321 9.50 21.77 -21.93
CA ILE A 321 10.17 22.72 -21.05
C ILE A 321 11.60 22.88 -21.54
N GLU A 322 12.00 24.11 -21.83
CA GLU A 322 13.38 24.43 -22.16
C GLU A 322 14.14 24.82 -20.89
N LEU A 323 15.30 24.18 -20.65
CA LEU A 323 16.25 24.57 -19.61
C LEU A 323 17.33 25.43 -20.27
N SER A 324 17.55 26.63 -19.75
CA SER A 324 18.52 27.58 -20.30
C SER A 324 19.34 28.21 -19.19
N ALA A 325 20.66 28.35 -19.35
CA ALA A 325 21.50 29.05 -18.38
C ALA A 325 22.18 30.27 -19.01
N ARG A 326 22.48 31.27 -18.17
CA ARG A 326 23.27 32.43 -18.61
C ARG A 326 24.75 32.09 -18.65
N THR A 327 25.33 32.15 -19.84
CA THR A 327 26.79 32.08 -19.98
C THR A 327 27.46 33.36 -19.52
N SER A 328 28.74 33.30 -19.16
CA SER A 328 29.56 34.45 -18.73
C SER A 328 29.64 35.59 -19.76
N GLY A 329 29.29 35.32 -21.02
CA GLY A 329 29.19 36.31 -22.10
C GLY A 329 27.82 37.00 -22.22
N GLY A 330 26.86 36.71 -21.34
CA GLY A 330 25.51 37.31 -21.35
C GLY A 330 24.52 36.68 -22.33
N VAL A 331 24.88 35.56 -22.96
CA VAL A 331 24.00 34.81 -23.87
C VAL A 331 23.30 33.69 -23.10
N ASN A 332 21.98 33.62 -23.22
CA ASN A 332 21.20 32.46 -22.73
C ASN A 332 21.47 31.29 -23.68
N ALA A 333 22.04 30.20 -23.15
CA ALA A 333 22.27 28.97 -23.90
C ALA A 333 21.27 27.90 -23.47
N THR A 334 20.60 27.27 -24.42
CA THR A 334 19.75 26.10 -24.19
C THR A 334 20.61 24.93 -23.76
N LEU A 335 20.34 24.38 -22.58
CA LEU A 335 21.02 23.22 -22.02
C LEU A 335 20.31 21.92 -22.39
N ALA A 336 18.98 21.91 -22.26
CA ALA A 336 18.14 20.77 -22.57
C ALA A 336 16.72 21.20 -22.93
N VAL A 337 16.01 20.34 -23.66
CA VAL A 337 14.58 20.49 -23.92
C VAL A 337 13.90 19.20 -23.50
N LEU A 338 13.10 19.30 -22.44
CA LEU A 338 12.38 18.19 -21.85
C LEU A 338 10.96 18.13 -22.41
N GLY A 339 10.45 16.94 -22.64
CA GLY A 339 9.16 16.67 -23.27
C GLY A 339 8.27 15.76 -22.43
N ASN A 340 7.23 15.23 -23.07
CA ASN A 340 6.24 14.37 -22.42
C ASN A 340 6.89 13.18 -21.70
N GLY A 341 6.49 12.95 -20.45
CA GLY A 341 7.00 11.88 -19.59
C GLY A 341 8.31 12.21 -18.87
N GLU A 342 8.92 13.38 -19.10
CA GLU A 342 10.12 13.81 -18.37
C GLU A 342 9.76 14.71 -17.17
N ALA A 343 10.61 14.69 -16.14
CA ALA A 343 10.45 15.49 -14.93
C ALA A 343 11.49 16.62 -14.81
N VAL A 344 11.12 17.68 -14.09
CA VAL A 344 11.97 18.85 -13.81
C VAL A 344 11.91 19.19 -12.32
N GLY A 345 13.07 19.48 -11.73
CA GLY A 345 13.17 19.92 -10.33
C GLY A 345 13.43 18.80 -9.33
N ASP A 346 13.69 17.58 -9.81
CA ASP A 346 14.09 16.41 -9.02
C ASP A 346 15.35 16.67 -8.17
N SER A 347 16.33 17.37 -8.75
CA SER A 347 17.58 17.74 -8.08
C SER A 347 17.46 18.90 -7.08
N THR A 348 16.36 19.66 -7.12
CA THR A 348 16.15 20.81 -6.22
C THR A 348 15.11 20.55 -5.13
N LEU A 349 14.29 19.50 -5.29
CA LEU A 349 13.13 19.24 -4.43
C LEU A 349 13.51 18.97 -2.96
N PHE A 350 14.60 18.23 -2.71
CA PHE A 350 14.91 17.70 -1.39
C PHE A 350 15.91 18.53 -0.56
N ASP A 351 16.69 19.40 -1.20
CA ASP A 351 17.83 20.08 -0.57
C ASP A 351 17.63 21.60 -0.35
N GLU A 352 16.40 22.12 -0.54
CA GLU A 352 16.12 23.57 -0.61
C GLU A 352 17.06 24.31 -1.59
N ALA A 353 17.60 23.57 -2.56
CA ALA A 353 18.63 24.07 -3.44
C ALA A 353 18.06 25.11 -4.41
N LEU A 354 18.91 26.10 -4.75
CA LEU A 354 18.58 27.08 -5.77
C LEU A 354 18.59 26.42 -7.15
N SER A 355 17.69 26.86 -8.03
CA SER A 355 17.69 26.43 -9.42
C SER A 355 19.05 26.72 -10.07
N PRO A 356 19.74 25.71 -10.64
CA PRO A 356 20.99 25.92 -11.36
C PRO A 356 20.76 26.50 -12.77
N VAL A 357 19.50 26.54 -13.21
CA VAL A 357 19.04 26.90 -14.57
C VAL A 357 17.81 27.79 -14.53
#